data_AF-Q9Z0I3-F1
#
_entry.id   AF-Q9Z0I3-F1
#
_cell.length_a   1.000
_cell.length_b   1.000
_cell.length_c   1.000
_cell.angle_alpha   90.00
_cell.angle_beta   90.00
_cell.angle_gamma   90.00
#
_symmetry.space_group_name_H-M   'P 1'
#
loop_
_entity.id
_entity.type
_entity.pdbx_description
1 polymer ?
#
loop_
_entity_poly.entity_id
_entity_poly.type
_entity_poly.pdbx_seq_one_letter_code
_entity_poly.pdbx_strand_id
1 'polypeptide(L)'
;MVVLSGTLALPILQKGFHLGRRDSDCKMNITVDQDTDYAELVLSVGEITLGEKTRDSMKDSQLRRKEAKSILQAVCTLLNSGGGVVKAHIKNQNYSFTRDGMGLDLVNPLPGILHLPHDYLDFMQYNDYFFVFVKPWKPNQRGPGIATWKTN
;
A
#
# COMPACT_ATOMS: atom_id res chain seq x y z
N MET A 1 50.19 4.50 11.45
CA MET A 1 49.57 3.46 12.28
C MET A 1 49.13 4.08 13.59
N VAL A 2 47.86 4.45 13.70
CA VAL A 2 47.12 4.63 14.97
C VAL A 2 45.69 4.21 14.66
N VAL A 3 45.23 3.16 15.33
CA VAL A 3 43.88 2.63 15.28
C VAL A 3 43.07 3.35 16.35
N LEU A 4 41.91 3.91 15.99
CA LEU A 4 40.87 4.27 16.95
C LEU A 4 39.53 3.76 16.41
N SER A 5 39.13 2.62 16.99
CA SER A 5 37.78 2.04 16.92
C SER A 5 36.86 2.85 17.85
N GLY A 6 35.63 3.11 17.43
CA GLY A 6 34.67 3.88 18.23
C GLY A 6 33.25 3.81 17.68
N THR A 7 32.54 2.75 18.05
CA THR A 7 31.11 2.56 17.85
C THR A 7 30.33 3.54 18.72
N LEU A 8 29.53 4.44 18.13
CA LEU A 8 28.52 5.22 18.85
C LEU A 8 27.16 4.52 18.71
N ALA A 9 26.81 3.77 19.75
CA ALA A 9 25.45 3.27 19.95
C ALA A 9 24.59 4.38 20.56
N LEU A 10 23.49 4.73 19.88
CA LEU A 10 22.41 5.56 20.44
C LEU A 10 21.37 4.64 21.09
N PRO A 11 20.89 4.92 22.32
CA PRO A 11 19.98 4.04 23.05
C PRO A 11 18.54 4.23 22.55
N ILE A 12 17.94 3.17 22.00
CA ILE A 12 16.49 3.14 21.76
C ILE A 12 15.83 2.57 23.02
N LEU A 13 15.03 3.43 23.65
CA LEU A 13 14.15 3.16 24.78
C LEU A 13 13.20 2.00 24.44
N GLN A 14 13.48 0.80 24.99
CA GLN A 14 12.54 -0.31 25.00
C GLN A 14 11.37 0.01 25.93
N LYS A 15 10.17 0.17 25.37
CA LYS A 15 8.93 -0.03 26.09
C LYS A 15 8.12 -1.08 25.33
N GLY A 16 8.06 -2.28 25.91
CA GLY A 16 7.45 -3.45 25.30
C GLY A 16 5.96 -3.26 25.09
N PHE A 17 5.48 -3.74 23.95
CA PHE A 17 4.08 -4.02 23.71
C PHE A 17 3.94 -5.52 23.43
N HIS A 18 3.32 -6.22 24.37
CA HIS A 18 2.83 -7.57 24.16
C HIS A 18 1.64 -7.51 23.20
N LEU A 19 1.76 -8.12 22.03
CA LEU A 19 0.62 -8.39 21.15
C LEU A 19 0.51 -9.90 20.96
N GLY A 20 -0.64 -10.43 21.37
CA GLY A 20 -0.97 -11.84 21.32
C GLY A 20 -0.93 -12.37 19.89
N ARG A 21 -0.30 -13.54 19.76
CA ARG A 21 -0.32 -14.41 18.58
C ARG A 21 -1.74 -14.63 18.05
N ARG A 22 -1.91 -14.47 16.73
CA ARG A 22 -2.62 -15.41 15.84
C ARG A 22 -2.41 -14.93 14.41
N ASP A 23 -1.26 -15.29 13.83
CA ASP A 23 -1.06 -15.20 12.38
C ASP A 23 -1.80 -16.37 11.74
N SER A 24 -3.08 -16.15 11.42
CA SER A 24 -3.77 -16.96 10.42
C SER A 24 -3.14 -16.63 9.08
N ASP A 25 -2.62 -17.64 8.39
CA ASP A 25 -1.99 -17.52 7.07
C ASP A 25 -2.98 -16.90 6.07
N CYS A 26 -2.94 -15.59 5.95
CA CYS A 26 -3.73 -14.85 4.99
C CYS A 26 -3.03 -14.97 3.65
N LYS A 27 -3.36 -16.02 2.90
CA LYS A 27 -2.92 -16.16 1.51
C LYS A 27 -3.42 -14.96 0.71
N MET A 28 -2.48 -14.08 0.38
CA MET A 28 -2.65 -12.88 -0.43
C MET A 28 -2.40 -13.26 -1.89
N ASN A 29 -3.33 -12.93 -2.80
CA ASN A 29 -3.21 -13.25 -4.22
C ASN A 29 -3.06 -11.94 -5.00
N ILE A 30 -1.83 -11.42 -5.09
CA ILE A 30 -1.47 -10.36 -6.02
C ILE A 30 -0.91 -11.03 -7.26
N THR A 31 -1.37 -10.64 -8.45
CA THR A 31 -0.97 -11.25 -9.71
C THR A 31 -0.50 -10.18 -10.69
N VAL A 32 0.42 -10.54 -11.58
CA VAL A 32 0.78 -9.68 -12.72
C VAL A 32 -0.32 -9.81 -13.76
N ASP A 33 -0.92 -8.70 -14.17
CA ASP A 33 -1.87 -8.68 -15.28
C ASP A 33 -1.08 -8.79 -16.58
N GLN A 34 -1.23 -9.92 -17.29
CA GLN A 34 -0.52 -10.19 -18.56
C GLN A 34 -1.34 -9.81 -19.79
N ASP A 35 -2.63 -9.54 -19.61
CA ASP A 35 -3.58 -9.29 -20.71
C ASP A 35 -3.69 -7.79 -21.03
N THR A 36 -3.02 -6.94 -20.25
CA THR A 36 -2.97 -5.49 -20.46
C THR A 36 -2.02 -5.09 -21.59
N ASP A 37 -2.42 -4.06 -22.34
CA ASP A 37 -1.58 -3.38 -23.33
C ASP A 37 -0.74 -2.23 -22.75
N TYR A 38 -0.88 -1.94 -21.44
CA TYR A 38 0.01 -1.02 -20.74
C TYR A 38 1.48 -1.47 -20.82
N ALA A 39 2.36 -0.55 -21.21
CA ALA A 39 3.81 -0.76 -21.18
C ALA A 39 4.38 -0.81 -19.73
N GLU A 40 3.57 -0.44 -18.74
CA GLU A 40 3.93 -0.42 -17.32
C GLU A 40 3.55 -1.73 -16.60
N LEU A 41 4.26 -2.07 -15.52
CA LEU A 41 3.94 -3.24 -14.69
C LEU A 41 2.57 -3.06 -14.02
N VAL A 42 1.64 -3.98 -14.26
CA VAL A 42 0.30 -3.97 -13.66
C VAL A 42 0.15 -5.10 -12.64
N LEU A 43 -0.16 -4.74 -11.39
CA LEU A 43 -0.47 -5.68 -10.30
C LEU A 43 -1.98 -5.70 -10.03
N SER A 44 -2.61 -6.83 -10.28
CA SER A 44 -4.02 -7.05 -9.96
C SER A 44 -4.17 -7.57 -8.53
N VAL A 45 -5.01 -6.90 -7.74
CA VAL A 45 -5.30 -7.25 -6.33
C VAL A 45 -6.67 -7.92 -6.11
N GLY A 46 -7.38 -8.22 -7.21
CA GLY A 46 -8.70 -8.84 -7.18
C GLY A 46 -9.82 -7.86 -6.79
N GLU A 47 -10.87 -8.39 -6.17
CA GLU A 47 -12.03 -7.60 -5.73
C GLU A 47 -11.76 -6.85 -4.44
N ILE A 48 -12.08 -5.55 -4.42
CA ILE A 48 -11.92 -4.67 -3.26
C ILE A 48 -13.22 -3.89 -3.03
N THR A 49 -13.61 -3.74 -1.76
CA THR A 49 -14.67 -2.81 -1.35
C THR A 49 -14.10 -1.40 -1.20
N LEU A 50 -14.67 -0.39 -1.87
CA LEU A 50 -14.20 1.00 -1.80
C LEU A 50 -15.26 1.96 -1.24
N GLY A 51 -14.78 3.09 -0.75
CA GLY A 51 -15.59 4.18 -0.21
C GLY A 51 -15.65 4.16 1.31
N GLU A 52 -15.44 5.31 1.95
CA GLU A 52 -15.25 5.38 3.41
C GLU A 52 -16.46 4.82 4.17
N LYS A 53 -17.67 5.27 3.82
CA LYS A 53 -18.90 4.81 4.49
C LYS A 53 -19.13 3.30 4.31
N THR A 54 -18.83 2.78 3.12
CA THR A 54 -19.00 1.35 2.82
C THR A 54 -17.96 0.52 3.54
N ARG A 55 -16.69 0.94 3.52
CA ARG A 55 -15.60 0.24 4.23
C ARG A 55 -15.79 0.26 5.73
N ASP A 56 -16.27 1.37 6.29
CA ASP A 56 -16.55 1.47 7.73
C ASP A 56 -17.72 0.59 8.18
N SER A 57 -18.71 0.39 7.29
CA SER A 57 -19.85 -0.50 7.55
C SER A 57 -19.60 -1.98 7.22
N MET A 58 -18.38 -2.37 6.82
CA MET A 58 -18.03 -3.78 6.58
C MET A 58 -18.13 -4.59 7.87
N LYS A 59 -19.04 -5.58 7.89
CA LYS A 59 -19.19 -6.51 9.02
C LYS A 59 -17.98 -7.41 9.22
N ASP A 60 -17.32 -7.77 8.11
CA ASP A 60 -16.11 -8.60 8.13
C ASP A 60 -14.86 -7.71 8.19
N SER A 61 -14.37 -7.47 9.41
CA SER A 61 -13.16 -6.68 9.67
C SER A 61 -11.88 -7.38 9.20
N GLN A 62 -11.87 -8.71 9.13
CA GLN A 62 -10.71 -9.47 8.63
C GLN A 62 -10.59 -9.30 7.12
N LEU A 63 -11.72 -9.36 6.40
CA LEU A 63 -11.76 -9.06 4.97
C LEU A 63 -11.32 -7.63 4.70
N ARG A 64 -11.85 -6.63 5.43
CA ARG A 64 -11.46 -5.22 5.31
C ARG A 64 -9.94 -5.05 5.43
N ARG A 65 -9.32 -5.67 6.46
CA ARG A 65 -7.87 -5.62 6.69
C ARG A 65 -7.09 -6.34 5.58
N LYS A 66 -7.59 -7.47 5.07
CA LYS A 66 -6.97 -8.21 3.97
C LYS A 66 -6.95 -7.40 2.67
N GLU A 67 -8.06 -6.78 2.31
CA GLU A 67 -8.15 -5.91 1.14
C GLU A 67 -7.18 -4.72 1.26
N ALA A 68 -7.15 -4.06 2.41
CA ALA A 68 -6.25 -2.94 2.68
C ALA A 68 -4.78 -3.34 2.57
N LYS A 69 -4.40 -4.46 3.19
CA LYS A 69 -3.05 -5.00 3.10
C LYS A 69 -2.65 -5.30 1.64
N SER A 70 -3.56 -5.84 0.85
CA SER A 70 -3.29 -6.22 -0.55
C SER A 70 -2.98 -4.99 -1.42
N ILE A 71 -3.79 -3.93 -1.31
CA ILE A 71 -3.54 -2.65 -2.02
C ILE A 71 -2.21 -2.06 -1.60
N LEU A 72 -1.99 -1.94 -0.29
CA LEU A 72 -0.84 -1.22 0.24
C LEU A 72 0.48 -1.97 -0.02
N GLN A 73 0.43 -3.30 -0.01
CA GLN A 73 1.55 -4.13 -0.43
C GLN A 73 1.82 -3.97 -1.92
N ALA A 74 0.81 -3.97 -2.79
CA ALA A 74 1.00 -3.75 -4.22
C ALA A 74 1.62 -2.37 -4.51
N VAL A 75 1.15 -1.31 -3.83
CA VAL A 75 1.73 0.03 -3.93
C VAL A 75 3.21 0.01 -3.50
N CYS A 76 3.52 -0.59 -2.35
CA CYS A 76 4.90 -0.73 -1.86
C CYS A 76 5.79 -1.51 -2.85
N THR A 77 5.27 -2.59 -3.43
CA THR A 77 5.97 -3.38 -4.44
C THR A 77 6.31 -2.53 -5.66
N LEU A 78 5.35 -1.76 -6.18
CA LEU A 78 5.57 -0.91 -7.36
C LEU A 78 6.56 0.21 -7.05
N LEU A 79 6.46 0.88 -5.90
CA LEU A 79 7.41 1.91 -5.48
C LEU A 79 8.85 1.41 -5.49
N ASN A 80 9.07 0.19 -4.98
CA ASN A 80 10.39 -0.44 -4.92
C ASN A 80 10.83 -1.09 -6.25
N SER A 81 9.95 -1.15 -7.26
CA SER A 81 10.22 -1.78 -8.56
C SER A 81 10.25 -0.79 -9.73
N GLY A 82 10.23 0.52 -9.47
CA GLY A 82 10.28 1.56 -10.51
C GLY A 82 8.91 2.06 -10.99
N GLY A 83 7.84 1.83 -10.22
CA GLY A 83 6.48 2.28 -10.53
C GLY A 83 5.66 1.26 -11.30
N GLY A 84 4.44 1.66 -11.68
CA GLY A 84 3.46 0.87 -12.41
C GLY A 84 2.02 1.14 -11.95
N VAL A 85 1.14 0.17 -12.12
CA VAL A 85 -0.30 0.34 -11.83
C VAL A 85 -0.82 -0.78 -10.91
N VAL A 86 -1.53 -0.42 -9.84
CA VAL A 86 -2.38 -1.36 -9.11
C VAL A 86 -3.77 -1.35 -9.73
N LYS A 87 -4.30 -2.52 -10.09
CA LYS A 87 -5.64 -2.71 -10.64
C LYS A 87 -6.51 -3.48 -9.66
N ALA A 88 -7.69 -2.95 -9.33
CA ALA A 88 -8.66 -3.58 -8.45
C ALA A 88 -10.04 -3.61 -9.11
N HIS A 89 -10.75 -4.74 -9.00
CA HIS A 89 -12.16 -4.82 -9.37
C HIS A 89 -13.02 -4.29 -8.22
N ILE A 90 -13.95 -3.39 -8.50
CA ILE A 90 -14.76 -2.71 -7.49
C ILE A 90 -15.93 -3.63 -7.12
N LYS A 91 -15.92 -4.12 -5.89
CA LYS A 91 -16.91 -5.09 -5.41
C LYS A 91 -18.29 -4.47 -5.16
N ASN A 92 -18.33 -3.27 -4.58
CA ASN A 92 -19.58 -2.65 -4.17
C ASN A 92 -20.24 -1.86 -5.30
N GLN A 93 -21.52 -2.15 -5.53
CA GLN A 93 -22.34 -1.49 -6.54
C GLN A 93 -22.51 0.01 -6.25
N ASN A 94 -22.78 0.77 -7.32
CA ASN A 94 -23.02 2.21 -7.28
C ASN A 94 -21.88 3.05 -6.69
N TYR A 95 -20.69 2.50 -6.56
CA TYR A 95 -19.50 3.22 -6.11
C TYR A 95 -19.12 4.35 -7.09
N SER A 96 -18.76 5.51 -6.52
CA SER A 96 -18.14 6.59 -7.26
C SER A 96 -16.96 7.14 -6.48
N PHE A 97 -15.77 7.12 -7.07
CA PHE A 97 -14.55 7.60 -6.43
C PHE A 97 -14.64 9.08 -6.04
N THR A 98 -15.21 9.92 -6.91
CA THR A 98 -15.35 11.36 -6.64
C THR A 98 -16.30 11.66 -5.48
N ARG A 99 -17.27 10.77 -5.21
CA ARG A 99 -18.25 10.93 -4.14
C ARG A 99 -17.84 10.23 -2.84
N ASP A 100 -17.31 9.02 -2.95
CA ASP A 100 -17.16 8.09 -1.83
C ASP A 100 -15.70 7.94 -1.36
N GLY A 101 -14.73 8.32 -2.21
CA GLY A 101 -13.29 8.15 -1.95
C GLY A 101 -12.84 6.69 -1.92
N MET A 102 -11.59 6.42 -1.50
CA MET A 102 -11.09 5.04 -1.33
C MET A 102 -11.53 4.43 0.00
N GLY A 103 -11.52 5.23 1.05
CA GLY A 103 -11.64 4.81 2.45
C GLY A 103 -10.36 5.12 3.23
N LEU A 104 -10.53 5.63 4.45
CA LEU A 104 -9.48 6.16 5.32
C LEU A 104 -8.51 5.07 5.77
N ASP A 105 -8.94 3.82 5.89
CA ASP A 105 -8.03 2.70 6.19
C ASP A 105 -7.10 2.34 5.02
N LEU A 106 -7.39 2.82 3.80
CA LEU A 106 -6.49 2.74 2.65
C LEU A 106 -5.61 3.98 2.54
N VAL A 107 -6.10 5.15 2.93
CA VAL A 107 -5.38 6.43 2.77
C VAL A 107 -4.44 6.73 3.93
N ASN A 108 -4.89 6.56 5.18
CA ASN A 108 -4.13 6.93 6.37
C ASN A 108 -2.80 6.19 6.55
N PRO A 109 -2.62 4.95 6.05
CA PRO A 109 -1.31 4.30 6.08
C PRO A 109 -0.30 4.85 5.06
N LEU A 110 -0.74 5.53 4.00
CA LEU A 110 0.14 5.99 2.91
C LEU A 110 1.28 6.92 3.38
N PRO A 111 1.08 7.86 4.32
CA PRO A 111 2.17 8.65 4.90
C PRO A 111 3.29 7.82 5.55
N GLY A 112 2.98 6.61 6.03
CA GLY A 112 3.97 5.67 6.56
C GLY A 112 4.80 4.97 5.47
N ILE A 113 4.34 5.02 4.21
CA ILE A 113 5.02 4.49 3.02
C ILE A 113 5.76 5.60 2.27
N LEU A 114 5.13 6.78 2.16
CA LEU A 114 5.53 7.91 1.34
C LEU A 114 5.33 9.21 2.12
N HIS A 115 6.38 10.04 2.24
CA HIS A 115 6.24 11.35 2.89
C HIS A 115 5.30 12.31 2.13
N LEU A 116 5.18 12.18 0.81
CA LEU A 116 4.31 12.98 -0.05
C LEU A 116 3.52 12.08 -1.02
N PRO A 117 2.44 11.41 -0.56
CA PRO A 117 1.72 10.42 -1.37
C PRO A 117 1.21 10.99 -2.71
N HIS A 118 0.76 12.25 -2.73
CA HIS A 118 0.24 12.91 -3.93
C HIS A 118 1.28 13.14 -5.03
N ASP A 119 2.58 13.16 -4.69
CA ASP A 119 3.64 13.31 -5.70
C ASP A 119 3.90 12.01 -6.45
N TYR A 120 3.52 10.87 -5.86
CA TYR A 120 3.83 9.53 -6.37
C TYR A 120 2.60 8.72 -6.76
N LEU A 121 1.41 9.07 -6.26
CA LEU A 121 0.19 8.32 -6.47
C LEU A 121 -0.86 9.16 -7.19
N ASP A 122 -1.34 8.65 -8.31
CA ASP A 122 -2.57 9.12 -8.97
C ASP A 122 -3.64 8.03 -8.92
N PHE A 123 -4.91 8.42 -8.95
CA PHE A 123 -6.04 7.51 -8.77
C PHE A 123 -7.05 7.71 -9.89
N MET A 124 -7.59 6.61 -10.41
CA MET A 124 -8.62 6.65 -11.44
C MET A 124 -9.66 5.56 -11.19
N GLN A 125 -10.93 5.91 -11.40
CA GLN A 125 -11.99 4.93 -11.62
C GLN A 125 -12.32 4.88 -13.10
N TYR A 126 -12.40 3.67 -13.66
CA TYR A 126 -12.90 3.45 -15.01
C TYR A 126 -13.76 2.19 -15.02
N ASN A 127 -15.04 2.35 -15.38
CA ASN A 127 -16.07 1.32 -15.25
C ASN A 127 -16.13 0.73 -13.83
N ASP A 128 -16.02 -0.60 -13.74
CA ASP A 128 -16.01 -1.44 -12.55
C ASP A 128 -14.58 -1.65 -11.99
N TYR A 129 -13.59 -0.92 -12.49
CA TYR A 129 -12.22 -0.99 -12.01
C TYR A 129 -11.73 0.31 -11.36
N PHE A 130 -10.86 0.13 -10.38
CA PHE A 130 -10.11 1.19 -9.72
C PHE A 130 -8.61 0.99 -9.93
N PHE A 131 -7.93 2.08 -10.25
CA PHE A 131 -6.52 2.11 -10.60
C PHE A 131 -5.76 3.03 -9.65
N VAL A 132 -4.64 2.54 -9.13
CA VAL A 132 -3.64 3.35 -8.43
C VAL A 132 -2.39 3.39 -9.29
N PHE A 133 -2.11 4.53 -9.89
CA PHE A 133 -0.89 4.76 -10.64
C PHE A 133 0.22 5.13 -9.67
N VAL A 134 1.31 4.36 -9.71
CA VAL A 134 2.47 4.52 -8.84
C VAL A 134 3.62 5.02 -9.69
N LYS A 135 3.96 6.30 -9.55
CA LYS A 135 5.11 6.88 -10.23
C LYS A 135 6.41 6.30 -9.66
N PRO A 136 7.45 6.08 -10.48
CA PRO A 136 8.76 5.70 -9.99
C PRO A 136 9.26 6.65 -8.93
N TRP A 137 9.89 6.11 -7.89
CA TRP A 137 10.66 6.91 -6.95
C TRP A 137 11.81 7.60 -7.70
N LYS A 138 11.81 8.94 -7.74
CA LYS A 138 12.93 9.71 -8.32
C LYS A 138 14.01 9.86 -7.23
N PRO A 139 15.23 9.33 -7.38
CA PRO A 139 16.26 9.36 -6.33
C PRO A 139 16.82 10.76 -5.95
N ASN A 140 16.21 11.86 -6.40
CA ASN A 140 16.84 13.18 -6.32
C ASN A 140 16.58 13.97 -5.03
N GLN A 141 16.17 13.29 -3.94
CA GLN A 141 16.08 13.93 -2.63
C GLN A 141 16.70 13.04 -1.56
N ARG A 142 17.65 13.61 -0.82
CA ARG A 142 18.46 12.99 0.24
C ARG A 142 17.57 12.27 1.26
N GLY A 143 17.40 10.96 1.11
CA GLY A 143 16.64 10.09 2.00
C GLY A 143 16.87 8.61 1.66
N PRO A 144 16.59 7.68 2.59
CA PRO A 144 16.82 6.25 2.37
C PRO A 144 15.96 5.75 1.19
N GLY A 145 16.61 5.23 0.14
CA GLY A 145 16.01 4.86 -1.14
C GLY A 145 15.17 3.56 -1.14
N ILE A 146 14.48 3.25 -0.05
CA ILE A 146 13.63 2.06 0.07
C ILE A 146 12.34 2.43 0.82
N ALA A 147 11.19 2.28 0.17
CA ALA A 147 9.89 2.42 0.82
C ALA A 147 9.63 1.14 1.64
N THR A 148 9.64 1.26 2.97
CA THR A 148 9.49 0.11 3.87
C THR A 148 8.11 0.15 4.53
N TRP A 149 7.20 -0.71 4.09
CA TRP A 149 5.97 -0.98 4.83
C TRP A 149 6.30 -1.76 6.10
N LYS A 150 6.06 -1.19 7.29
CA LYS A 150 6.16 -1.92 8.56
C LYS A 150 4.80 -2.54 8.89
N THR A 151 4.69 -3.86 8.80
CA THR A 151 3.60 -4.61 9.45
C THR A 151 3.88 -4.68 10.95
N ASN A 152 3.00 -4.10 11.76
CA ASN A 152 2.84 -4.47 13.17
C ASN A 152 1.88 -5.65 13.29
#